data_AF-A0A1H3M6E5-F1
#
_entry.id   AF-A0A1H3M6E5-F1
#
_cell.length_a   1.000
_cell.length_b   1.000
_cell.length_c   1.000
_cell.angle_alpha   90.00
_cell.angle_beta   90.00
_cell.angle_gamma   90.00
#
_symmetry.space_group_name_H-M   'P 1'
#
loop_
_entity.id
_entity.type
_entity.pdbx_description
1 polymer ?
#
loop_
_entity_poly.entity_id
_entity_poly.type
_entity_poly.pdbx_seq_one_letter_code
_entity_poly.pdbx_strand_id
1 'polypeptide(L)'
;MKPFGRFALLALLLPAAALAGGYLNAWAALDACADQAYREGREREGHDMKLRPLPLRRDRVSARIVAPFVVEASYLLPRGLHGTVYSRTYFVFAGHRRVLEAHVVRLVDNEPRRPHAVGALARG
;
A
#
# COMPACT_ATOMS: atom_id res chain seq x y z
N MET A 1 41.15 -18.66 13.23
CA MET A 1 40.19 -18.14 12.22
C MET A 1 40.44 -16.65 12.07
N LYS A 2 40.90 -16.19 10.89
CA LYS A 2 41.35 -14.81 10.67
C LYS A 2 40.21 -13.82 10.94
N PRO A 3 40.42 -12.74 11.72
CA PRO A 3 39.37 -11.81 12.15
C PRO A 3 38.59 -11.18 10.98
N PHE A 4 39.25 -11.02 9.83
CA PHE A 4 38.65 -10.54 8.58
C PHE A 4 37.41 -11.34 8.12
N GLY A 5 37.39 -12.66 8.33
CA GLY A 5 36.26 -13.49 7.91
C GLY A 5 34.99 -13.24 8.73
N ARG A 6 35.14 -12.91 10.01
CA ARG A 6 34.00 -12.63 10.91
C ARG A 6 33.37 -11.27 10.62
N PHE A 7 34.18 -10.25 10.34
CA PHE A 7 33.68 -8.93 9.97
C PHE A 7 32.98 -8.94 8.61
N ALA A 8 33.52 -9.66 7.63
CA ALA A 8 32.87 -9.85 6.33
C ALA A 8 31.52 -10.58 6.46
N LEU A 9 31.45 -11.63 7.30
CA LEU A 9 30.21 -12.35 7.57
C LEU A 9 29.17 -11.45 8.26
N LEU A 10 29.57 -10.68 9.27
CA LEU A 10 28.68 -9.73 9.95
C LEU A 10 28.18 -8.64 9.01
N ALA A 11 29.04 -8.11 8.15
CA ALA A 11 28.67 -7.11 7.16
C ALA A 11 27.62 -7.61 6.16
N LEU A 12 27.57 -8.92 5.90
CA LEU A 12 26.55 -9.54 5.05
C LEU A 12 25.27 -9.90 5.84
N LEU A 13 25.43 -10.44 7.05
CA LEU A 13 24.30 -10.93 7.86
C LEU A 13 23.42 -9.79 8.36
N LEU A 14 24.01 -8.64 8.70
CA LEU A 14 23.29 -7.50 9.27
C LEU A 14 22.25 -6.91 8.28
N PRO A 15 22.58 -6.60 7.01
CA PRO A 15 21.58 -6.16 6.04
C PRO A 15 20.57 -7.27 5.71
N ALA A 16 20.99 -8.54 5.65
CA ALA A 16 20.07 -9.65 5.42
C ALA A 16 19.03 -9.76 6.55
N ALA A 17 19.46 -9.63 7.80
CA ALA A 17 18.57 -9.61 8.96
C ALA A 17 17.62 -8.40 8.95
N ALA A 18 18.11 -7.21 8.54
CA ALA A 18 17.27 -6.03 8.41
C ALA A 18 16.19 -6.20 7.33
N LEU A 19 16.53 -6.78 6.19
CA LEU A 19 15.56 -7.09 5.12
C LEU A 19 14.53 -8.11 5.58
N ALA A 20 14.97 -9.20 6.21
CA ALA A 20 14.08 -10.22 6.76
C ALA A 20 13.11 -9.63 7.80
N GLY A 21 13.61 -8.79 8.71
CA GLY A 21 12.80 -8.05 9.67
C GLY A 21 11.77 -7.14 8.99
N GLY A 22 12.16 -6.47 7.89
CA GLY A 22 11.25 -5.64 7.11
C GLY A 22 10.13 -6.40 6.43
N TYR A 23 10.40 -7.59 5.91
CA TYR A 23 9.37 -8.46 5.34
C TYR A 23 8.44 -9.04 6.40
N LEU A 24 8.97 -9.48 7.55
CA LEU A 24 8.15 -9.96 8.66
C LEU A 24 7.22 -8.86 9.18
N ASN A 25 7.74 -7.64 9.31
CA ASN A 25 6.92 -6.50 9.74
C ASN A 25 5.86 -6.13 8.70
N ALA A 26 6.19 -6.16 7.41
CA ALA A 26 5.23 -5.92 6.35
C ALA A 26 4.13 -7.00 6.33
N TRP A 27 4.50 -8.27 6.52
CA TRP A 27 3.57 -9.39 6.59
C TRP A 27 2.60 -9.26 7.78
N ALA A 28 3.12 -8.96 8.97
CA ALA A 28 2.29 -8.74 10.15
C ALA A 28 1.31 -7.56 10.01
N ALA A 29 1.62 -6.60 9.14
CA ALA A 29 0.79 -5.41 8.93
C ALA A 29 -0.18 -5.51 7.74
N LEU A 30 -0.18 -6.61 6.97
CA LEU A 30 -1.00 -6.77 5.76
C LEU A 30 -2.49 -6.52 6.03
N ASP A 31 -3.06 -7.22 7.00
CA ASP A 31 -4.48 -7.11 7.34
C ASP A 31 -4.82 -5.71 7.85
N ALA A 32 -3.95 -5.14 8.68
CA ALA A 32 -4.14 -3.81 9.24
C ALA A 32 -4.10 -2.71 8.16
N CYS A 33 -3.24 -2.85 7.14
CA CYS A 33 -3.18 -1.95 5.98
C CYS A 33 -4.44 -2.09 5.11
N ALA A 34 -4.88 -3.33 4.86
CA ALA A 34 -6.09 -3.58 4.10
C ALA A 34 -7.36 -3.09 4.82
N ASP A 35 -7.45 -3.23 6.15
CA ASP A 35 -8.54 -2.70 6.96
C ASP A 35 -8.59 -1.17 6.97
N GLN A 36 -7.42 -0.53 6.94
CA GLN A 36 -7.34 0.92 6.83
C GLN A 36 -7.80 1.39 5.45
N ALA A 37 -7.32 0.77 4.37
CA ALA A 37 -7.78 1.07 3.02
C ALA A 37 -9.28 0.80 2.85
N TYR A 38 -9.81 -0.25 3.49
CA TYR A 38 -11.25 -0.55 3.52
C TYR A 38 -12.06 0.55 4.22
N ARG A 39 -11.63 0.99 5.41
CA ARG A 39 -12.32 2.06 6.15
C ARG A 39 -12.38 3.35 5.34
N GLU A 40 -11.26 3.74 4.74
CA GLU A 40 -11.18 4.90 3.86
C GLU A 40 -12.05 4.70 2.60
N GLY A 41 -12.05 3.51 2.01
CA GLY A 41 -12.81 3.19 0.81
C GLY A 41 -14.33 3.09 1.05
N ARG A 42 -14.76 2.75 2.27
CA ARG A 42 -16.18 2.60 2.64
C ARG A 42 -16.94 3.93 2.59
N GLU A 43 -16.26 5.05 2.78
CA GLU A 43 -16.84 6.40 2.62
C GLU A 43 -17.11 6.76 1.16
N ARG A 44 -16.66 5.95 0.20
CA ARG A 44 -16.85 6.18 -1.23
C ARG A 44 -17.96 5.29 -1.78
N GLU A 45 -18.82 5.89 -2.59
CA GLU A 45 -19.93 5.16 -3.23
C GLU A 45 -19.51 4.55 -4.57
N GLY A 46 -19.47 3.22 -4.61
CA GLY A 46 -19.45 2.46 -5.87
C GLY A 46 -20.85 2.33 -6.44
N HIS A 47 -20.96 2.21 -7.76
CA HIS A 47 -22.22 1.99 -8.46
C HIS A 47 -22.08 0.83 -9.45
N ASP A 48 -23.04 -0.10 -9.45
CA ASP A 48 -23.09 -1.18 -10.43
C ASP A 48 -23.51 -0.68 -11.83
N MET A 49 -23.55 -1.58 -12.82
CA MET A 49 -23.95 -1.24 -14.19
C MET A 49 -25.40 -0.72 -14.31
N LYS A 50 -26.24 -0.96 -13.31
CA LYS A 50 -27.62 -0.48 -13.22
C LYS A 50 -27.75 0.78 -12.35
N LEU A 51 -26.62 1.43 -12.05
CA LEU A 51 -26.52 2.61 -11.17
C LEU A 51 -27.04 2.35 -9.75
N ARG A 52 -27.04 1.09 -9.29
CA ARG A 52 -27.38 0.76 -7.91
C ARG A 52 -26.15 0.94 -7.03
N PRO A 53 -26.33 1.45 -5.80
CA PRO A 53 -25.22 1.60 -4.86
C PRO A 53 -24.61 0.22 -4.57
N LEU A 54 -23.31 0.12 -4.84
CA LEU A 54 -22.52 -1.08 -4.57
C LEU A 54 -21.49 -0.74 -3.48
N PRO A 55 -21.75 -1.11 -2.22
CA PRO A 55 -20.82 -0.82 -1.14
C PRO A 55 -19.51 -1.58 -1.35
N LEU A 56 -18.38 -0.93 -1.03
CA LEU A 56 -17.11 -1.63 -0.97
C LEU A 56 -17.20 -2.74 0.06
N ARG A 57 -16.83 -3.96 -0.32
CA ARG A 57 -16.73 -5.08 0.60
C ARG A 57 -15.27 -5.33 0.97
N ARG A 58 -15.04 -5.81 2.19
CA ARG A 58 -13.67 -6.06 2.67
C ARG A 58 -12.91 -7.11 1.85
N ASP A 59 -13.61 -8.10 1.32
CA ASP A 59 -13.08 -9.14 0.42
C ASP A 59 -12.64 -8.60 -0.95
N ARG A 60 -13.02 -7.37 -1.29
CA ARG A 60 -12.60 -6.67 -2.52
C ARG A 60 -11.38 -5.76 -2.31
N VAL A 61 -10.84 -5.72 -1.09
CA VAL A 61 -9.59 -5.00 -0.78
C VAL A 61 -8.45 -6.02 -0.72
N SER A 62 -7.47 -5.83 -1.58
CA SER A 62 -6.24 -6.64 -1.61
C SER A 62 -5.10 -5.86 -0.96
N ALA A 63 -4.22 -6.53 -0.23
CA ALA A 63 -2.95 -5.98 0.20
C ALA A 63 -1.81 -6.92 -0.19
N ARG A 64 -0.68 -6.34 -0.59
CA ARG A 64 0.53 -7.07 -0.97
C ARG A 64 1.77 -6.36 -0.47
N ILE A 65 2.82 -7.13 -0.20
CA ILE A 65 4.13 -6.61 0.15
C ILE A 65 4.86 -6.26 -1.14
N VAL A 66 5.31 -5.02 -1.29
CA VAL A 66 6.04 -4.55 -2.49
C VAL A 66 7.53 -4.33 -2.21
N ALA A 67 7.90 -4.10 -0.96
CA ALA A 67 9.29 -3.98 -0.50
C ALA A 67 9.36 -4.26 1.02
N PRO A 68 10.57 -4.45 1.60
CA PRO A 68 10.72 -4.49 3.06
C PRO A 68 10.10 -3.23 3.68
N PHE A 69 9.29 -3.39 4.73
CA PHE A 69 8.56 -2.30 5.37
C PHE A 69 7.54 -1.57 4.47
N VAL A 70 7.21 -2.07 3.28
CA VAL A 70 6.26 -1.42 2.38
C VAL A 70 5.14 -2.36 1.94
N VAL A 71 3.91 -1.96 2.23
CA VAL A 71 2.68 -2.69 1.88
C VAL A 71 1.83 -1.80 0.97
N GLU A 72 1.41 -2.34 -0.16
CA GLU A 72 0.44 -1.71 -1.04
C GLU A 72 -0.93 -2.34 -0.81
N ALA A 73 -1.93 -1.54 -0.45
CA ALA A 73 -3.33 -1.96 -0.44
C ALA A 73 -4.07 -1.34 -1.62
N SER A 74 -4.88 -2.12 -2.31
CA SER A 74 -5.65 -1.66 -3.45
C SER A 74 -7.07 -2.20 -3.44
N TYR A 75 -8.00 -1.41 -3.98
CA TYR A 75 -9.39 -1.80 -4.16
C TYR A 75 -9.97 -1.16 -5.41
N LEU A 76 -10.98 -1.81 -5.98
CA LEU A 76 -11.69 -1.35 -7.16
C LEU A 76 -13.10 -0.92 -6.77
N LEU A 77 -13.46 0.31 -7.14
CA LEU A 77 -14.82 0.81 -7.06
C LEU A 77 -15.42 0.91 -8.47
N PRO A 78 -16.44 0.11 -8.78
CA PRO A 78 -17.16 0.26 -10.04
C PRO A 78 -17.99 1.54 -10.02
N ARG A 79 -18.17 2.14 -11.19
CA ARG A 79 -18.98 3.34 -11.41
C ARG A 79 -19.68 3.19 -12.77
N GLY A 80 -20.71 2.34 -12.81
CA GLY A 80 -21.39 1.99 -14.05
C GLY A 80 -20.56 1.02 -14.91
N LEU A 81 -20.29 1.40 -16.17
CA LEU A 81 -19.40 0.68 -17.09
C LEU A 81 -17.91 0.95 -16.84
N HIS A 82 -17.59 1.88 -15.94
CA HIS A 82 -16.22 2.26 -15.59
C HIS A 82 -15.83 1.68 -14.24
N GLY A 83 -14.52 1.57 -14.00
CA GLY A 83 -13.97 1.23 -12.70
C GLY A 83 -12.87 2.21 -12.31
N THR A 84 -12.78 2.54 -11.02
CA THR A 84 -11.66 3.29 -10.47
C THR A 84 -10.91 2.38 -9.51
N VAL A 85 -9.63 2.17 -9.79
CA VAL A 85 -8.70 1.46 -8.91
C VAL A 85 -8.05 2.49 -8.00
N TYR A 86 -8.20 2.29 -6.70
CA TYR A 86 -7.49 3.04 -5.70
C TYR A 86 -6.37 2.15 -5.18
N SER A 87 -5.14 2.62 -5.17
CA SER A 87 -4.05 1.98 -4.45
C SER A 87 -3.40 2.94 -3.46
N ARG A 88 -2.96 2.40 -2.33
CA ARG A 88 -2.29 3.12 -1.26
C ARG A 88 -1.08 2.34 -0.81
N THR A 89 0.05 3.04 -0.79
CA THR A 89 1.31 2.48 -0.35
C THR A 89 1.59 2.95 1.07
N TYR A 90 1.79 2.01 1.97
CA TYR A 90 2.07 2.24 3.39
C TYR A 90 3.49 1.85 3.71
N PHE A 91 4.21 2.73 4.41
CA PHE A 91 5.42 2.38 5.14
C PHE A 91 5.04 1.87 6.53
N VAL A 92 5.52 0.69 6.87
CA VAL A 92 5.26 -0.02 8.12
C VAL A 92 6.55 -0.27 8.86
N PHE A 93 6.72 0.40 10.01
CA PHE A 93 7.90 0.26 10.86
C PHE A 93 7.51 0.35 12.33
N ALA A 94 7.96 -0.62 13.14
CA ALA A 94 7.74 -0.65 14.59
C ALA A 94 6.27 -0.43 15.01
N GLY A 95 5.32 -1.05 14.32
CA GLY A 95 3.87 -0.91 14.59
C GLY A 95 3.24 0.40 14.09
N HIS A 96 4.03 1.36 13.60
CA HIS A 96 3.53 2.56 12.96
C HIS A 96 3.31 2.35 11.46
N ARG A 97 2.25 2.98 10.94
CA ARG A 97 1.87 2.97 9.53
C ARG A 97 1.82 4.41 9.04
N ARG A 98 2.55 4.72 7.97
CA ARG A 98 2.47 6.01 7.29
C ARG A 98 2.10 5.81 5.84
N VAL A 99 1.19 6.62 5.32
CA VAL A 99 0.88 6.63 3.89
C VAL A 99 2.07 7.30 3.19
N LEU A 100 2.69 6.57 2.27
CA LEU A 100 3.73 7.11 1.39
C LEU A 100 3.09 7.73 0.16
N GLU A 101 2.12 7.02 -0.43
CA GLU A 101 1.57 7.38 -1.72
C GLU A 101 0.13 6.88 -1.85
N ALA A 102 -0.68 7.61 -2.60
CA ALA A 102 -2.03 7.23 -2.96
C ALA A 102 -2.23 7.44 -4.47
N HIS A 103 -2.57 6.38 -5.18
CA HIS A 103 -2.84 6.39 -6.60
C HIS A 103 -4.31 6.13 -6.87
N VAL A 104 -4.84 6.82 -7.88
CA VAL A 104 -6.20 6.63 -8.38
C VAL A 104 -6.11 6.46 -9.87
N VAL A 105 -6.44 5.27 -10.36
CA VAL A 105 -6.43 4.94 -11.79
C VAL A 105 -7.85 4.71 -12.24
N ARG A 106 -8.34 5.56 -13.14
CA ARG A 106 -9.62 5.34 -13.81
C ARG A 106 -9.39 4.42 -15.00
N LEU A 107 -10.05 3.28 -15.03
CA LEU A 107 -9.78 2.21 -16.00
C LEU A 107 -10.23 2.52 -17.44
N VAL A 108 -10.70 3.75 -17.74
CA VAL A 108 -11.21 4.13 -19.07
C VAL A 108 -10.76 5.54 -19.53
N ASP A 109 -10.16 6.34 -18.66
CA ASP A 109 -9.59 7.64 -19.07
C ASP A 109 -8.10 7.45 -19.42
N ASN A 110 -7.78 7.45 -20.71
CA ASN A 110 -6.39 7.53 -21.23
C ASN A 110 -5.76 8.93 -20.99
N GLU A 111 -6.10 9.62 -19.90
CA GLU A 111 -5.41 10.86 -19.56
C GLU A 111 -4.06 10.55 -18.89
N PRO A 112 -2.96 11.15 -19.37
CA PRO A 112 -1.64 10.90 -18.82
C PRO A 112 -1.60 11.33 -17.36
N ARG A 113 -1.32 10.33 -16.51
CA ARG A 113 -0.84 10.38 -15.12
C ARG A 113 -0.31 11.77 -14.72
N ARG A 114 -1.16 12.63 -14.15
CA ARG A 114 -0.68 13.83 -13.46
C ARG A 114 -0.14 13.40 -12.10
N PRO A 115 1.16 13.59 -11.80
CA PRO A 115 1.67 13.34 -10.46
C PRO A 115 0.93 14.26 -9.48
N HIS A 116 0.16 13.67 -8.56
CA HIS A 116 -0.38 14.42 -7.44
C HIS A 116 0.79 14.96 -6.63
N ALA A 117 0.82 16.28 -6.48
CA ALA A 117 1.85 17.01 -5.76
C ALA A 117 2.03 16.42 -4.35
N VAL A 118 3.16 15.76 -4.13
CA VAL A 118 3.72 15.51 -2.80
C VAL A 118 4.21 16.87 -2.30
N GLY A 119 3.33 17.63 -1.64
CA GLY A 119 3.68 18.99 -1.25
C GLY A 119 2.57 19.77 -0.57
N ALA A 120 2.01 19.27 0.53
CA ALA A 120 1.23 20.09 1.46
C ALA A 120 1.29 19.50 2.88
N LEU A 121 2.49 19.40 3.43
CA LEU A 121 2.70 19.23 4.88
C LEU A 121 4.10 19.78 5.23
N ALA A 122 4.24 21.09 5.12
CA ALA A 122 5.27 21.85 5.83
C ALA A 122 4.79 23.30 5.99
N ARG A 123 4.91 23.80 7.22
CA ARG A 123 4.49 25.11 7.79
C ARG A 123 3.03 25.10 8.28
N GLY A 124 2.74 25.15 9.58
CA GLY A 124 3.49 25.81 10.66
C GLY A 124 3.09 27.27 10.70
#